data_AF-A0A0R3UPY1-F1
#
_entry.id   AF-A0A0R3UPY1-F1
#
_cell.length_a   1.000
_cell.length_b   1.000
_cell.length_c   1.000
_cell.angle_alpha   90.00
_cell.angle_beta   90.00
_cell.angle_gamma   90.00
#
_symmetry.space_group_name_H-M   'P 1'
#
loop_
_entity.id
_entity.type
_entity.pdbx_description
1 polymer ?
#
loop_
_entity_poly.entity_id
_entity_poly.type
_entity_poly.pdbx_seq_one_letter_code
_entity_poly.pdbx_strand_id
1 'polypeptide(L)'
;MKVEGVFYVNDFLCKLMFDELRQFSQSGDYGGFLPGMKQIANVAALPGIVHRSVGLPDVHSGYGFAIGNMAAFDMTDPLAVVSPGGVGFDINCGVRLIRTNLTLKDVLPVKEQLTQALFDHIPVGVGSKGIIPMNAQNLDEALEMGMDWSLREGYVWADDKEHCEEYGRMLQADPSKVSTRAKKRGLPQLGTLGAGNHYAEIQVVDEIYDRHAASKMGIDQLNQVVLMIHCGSRGMGHQVATDALVEMERAMKRDNIEVNDRQLACARINSPEGQNYLAAMAAAANYAWVNRSSMTFLSRQAFAKIFNSTPDDLDMHVVYDVSHNIAKVEEHWVNGKPTSLLVHRKGSTRAFPPHHPLIPVDYQLTGQPVLIGGTMGTCSYVLTGTDKAMAETFGSTCHGAGRAISRAKSRRTLEYSDVLENLAQKGISIRVASPNAMVLEPLSDEDQESLGQTDEEIDKTLHFRDELLAGKGSGESRMFAPPSLDGATFLFSRYGYRATAIQRVVDSIWIEKSDDSDLAKVSRHLRALPVIASAVAGTTAACICAPGIFNQFTQANQLTVWRTREMAKVSITLGLFCLPRGPVPILVGSLIGFTVGTIYGSVYFFGAKHFGYTFEDMYARHAHL
;
A
#
# COMPACT_ATOMS: atom_id res chain seq x y z
N MET A 1 -23.15 15.90 -13.16
CA MET A 1 -22.60 14.53 -13.32
C MET A 1 -23.57 13.71 -14.16
N LYS A 2 -23.13 12.60 -14.76
CA LYS A 2 -23.97 11.63 -15.47
C LYS A 2 -24.29 10.41 -14.60
N VAL A 3 -23.36 10.03 -13.73
CA VAL A 3 -23.48 8.98 -12.72
C VAL A 3 -23.17 9.53 -11.33
N GLU A 4 -23.35 8.70 -10.28
CA GLU A 4 -22.90 9.05 -8.93
C GLU A 4 -21.37 9.05 -8.82
N GLY A 5 -20.85 9.89 -7.92
CA GLY A 5 -19.48 9.81 -7.43
C GLY A 5 -19.51 9.24 -6.02
N VAL A 6 -18.91 8.06 -5.83
CA VAL A 6 -18.83 7.35 -4.54
C VAL A 6 -17.37 7.29 -4.12
N PHE A 7 -17.11 7.39 -2.81
CA PHE A 7 -15.78 7.13 -2.26
C PHE A 7 -15.88 6.35 -0.95
N TYR A 8 -14.93 5.45 -0.76
CA TYR A 8 -14.93 4.48 0.33
C TYR A 8 -13.92 4.89 1.40
N VAL A 9 -14.38 5.43 2.51
CA VAL A 9 -13.56 6.01 3.59
C VAL A 9 -14.22 5.83 4.96
N ASN A 10 -13.40 5.64 5.99
CA ASN A 10 -13.80 5.78 7.39
C ASN A 10 -13.97 7.26 7.78
N ASP A 11 -14.51 7.52 8.97
CA ASP A 11 -14.70 8.87 9.51
C ASP A 11 -13.43 9.76 9.47
N PHE A 12 -12.25 9.19 9.69
CA PHE A 12 -10.98 9.92 9.65
C PHE A 12 -10.60 10.36 8.23
N LEU A 13 -10.54 9.42 7.28
CA LEU A 13 -10.27 9.72 5.87
C LEU A 13 -11.37 10.60 5.26
N CYS A 14 -12.62 10.42 5.70
CA CYS A 14 -13.76 11.26 5.36
C CYS A 14 -13.54 12.72 5.80
N LYS A 15 -13.10 12.93 7.04
CA LYS A 15 -12.71 14.26 7.55
C LYS A 15 -11.63 14.91 6.68
N LEU A 16 -10.54 14.19 6.37
CA LEU A 16 -9.48 14.70 5.50
C LEU A 16 -9.99 15.10 4.11
N MET A 17 -10.81 14.26 3.48
CA MET A 17 -11.40 14.51 2.16
C MET A 17 -12.34 15.72 2.14
N PHE A 18 -13.14 15.92 3.20
CA PHE A 18 -13.96 17.12 3.34
C PHE A 18 -13.15 18.37 3.68
N ASP A 19 -12.05 18.25 4.45
CA ASP A 19 -11.18 19.38 4.78
C ASP A 19 -10.35 19.86 3.58
N GLU A 20 -9.87 18.96 2.69
CA GLU A 20 -9.28 19.34 1.39
C GLU A 20 -10.27 20.15 0.54
N LEU A 21 -11.53 19.71 0.46
CA LEU A 21 -12.58 20.40 -0.28
C LEU A 21 -12.97 21.75 0.35
N ARG A 22 -13.06 21.83 1.69
CA ARG A 22 -13.31 23.09 2.41
C ARG A 22 -12.21 24.12 2.17
N GLN A 23 -10.94 23.71 2.28
CA GLN A 23 -9.79 24.59 2.03
C GLN A 23 -9.81 25.15 0.61
N PHE A 24 -10.03 24.29 -0.40
CA PHE A 24 -10.18 24.70 -1.80
C PHE A 24 -11.37 25.66 -2.01
N SER A 25 -12.50 25.44 -1.35
CA SER A 25 -13.67 26.30 -1.44
C SER A 25 -13.51 27.66 -0.75
N GLN A 26 -12.61 27.78 0.23
CA GLN A 26 -12.36 29.01 0.98
C GLN A 26 -11.23 29.87 0.40
N SER A 27 -10.20 29.27 -0.21
CA SER A 27 -9.01 30.01 -0.66
C SER A 27 -9.22 30.84 -1.93
N GLY A 28 -10.15 30.45 -2.80
CA GLY A 28 -10.53 31.17 -4.04
C GLY A 28 -9.51 31.11 -5.18
N ASP A 29 -8.22 30.96 -4.87
CA ASP A 29 -7.10 30.83 -5.81
C ASP A 29 -6.15 29.71 -5.35
N TYR A 30 -5.73 28.84 -6.29
CA TYR A 30 -4.52 28.03 -6.21
C TYR A 30 -4.15 27.41 -7.57
N GLY A 31 -2.90 27.58 -7.99
CA GLY A 31 -2.28 26.86 -9.12
C GLY A 31 -1.93 25.40 -8.82
N GLY A 32 -2.87 24.63 -8.26
CA GLY A 32 -2.69 23.24 -7.82
C GLY A 32 -3.55 22.21 -8.59
N PHE A 33 -3.57 20.98 -8.11
CA PHE A 33 -4.57 19.99 -8.53
C PHE A 33 -5.93 20.25 -7.85
N LEU A 34 -7.02 19.82 -8.47
CA LEU A 34 -8.34 19.87 -7.85
C LEU A 34 -8.45 18.80 -6.74
N PRO A 35 -9.20 19.05 -5.64
CA PRO A 35 -9.43 18.08 -4.57
C PRO A 35 -9.92 16.73 -5.09
N GLY A 36 -9.53 15.64 -4.43
CA GLY A 36 -9.84 14.27 -4.86
C GLY A 36 -11.34 14.04 -5.05
N MET A 37 -12.15 14.54 -4.10
CA MET A 37 -13.62 14.49 -4.19
C MET A 37 -14.19 15.22 -5.42
N LYS A 38 -13.60 16.36 -5.79
CA LYS A 38 -13.99 17.13 -6.99
C LYS A 38 -13.54 16.43 -8.27
N GLN A 39 -12.41 15.73 -8.25
CA GLN A 39 -11.95 14.92 -9.38
C GLN A 39 -12.87 13.71 -9.63
N ILE A 40 -13.30 12.99 -8.58
CA ILE A 40 -14.32 11.93 -8.70
C ILE A 40 -15.60 12.47 -9.35
N ALA A 41 -16.08 13.64 -8.91
CA ALA A 41 -17.27 14.29 -9.47
C ALA A 41 -17.09 14.76 -10.93
N ASN A 42 -15.88 15.19 -11.32
CA ASN A 42 -15.58 15.54 -12.71
C ASN A 42 -15.51 14.28 -13.61
N VAL A 43 -14.91 13.20 -13.13
CA VAL A 43 -14.90 11.89 -13.81
C VAL A 43 -16.32 11.35 -13.97
N ALA A 44 -17.16 11.48 -12.93
CA ALA A 44 -18.59 11.15 -12.96
C ALA A 44 -19.41 12.00 -13.96
N ALA A 45 -18.83 13.01 -14.61
CA ALA A 45 -19.47 13.77 -15.70
C ALA A 45 -19.05 13.34 -17.12
N LEU A 46 -18.05 12.46 -17.26
CA LEU A 46 -17.50 12.07 -18.56
C LEU A 46 -18.53 11.32 -19.44
N PRO A 47 -18.47 11.42 -20.78
CA PRO A 47 -19.35 10.69 -21.67
C PRO A 47 -19.16 9.16 -21.60
N GLY A 48 -20.27 8.41 -21.64
CA GLY A 48 -20.30 6.94 -21.63
C GLY A 48 -19.80 6.24 -20.36
N ILE A 49 -19.61 6.98 -19.25
CA ILE A 49 -19.30 6.37 -17.95
C ILE A 49 -20.51 5.57 -17.42
N VAL A 50 -20.23 4.41 -16.84
CA VAL A 50 -21.21 3.41 -16.38
C VAL A 50 -21.24 3.33 -14.85
N HIS A 51 -22.43 3.14 -14.28
CA HIS A 51 -22.72 2.95 -12.86
C HIS A 51 -22.26 4.09 -11.93
N ARG A 52 -20.94 4.22 -11.68
CA ARG A 52 -20.34 5.10 -10.68
C ARG A 52 -18.90 5.49 -11.06
N SER A 53 -18.48 6.69 -10.68
CA SER A 53 -17.05 6.99 -10.47
C SER A 53 -16.71 6.64 -9.02
N VAL A 54 -15.67 5.85 -8.79
CA VAL A 54 -15.37 5.28 -7.46
C VAL A 54 -13.98 5.71 -6.98
N GLY A 55 -13.92 6.33 -5.81
CA GLY A 55 -12.70 6.55 -5.03
C GLY A 55 -12.51 5.46 -3.97
N LEU A 56 -11.31 4.90 -3.87
CA LEU A 56 -10.94 3.88 -2.89
C LEU A 56 -10.32 4.52 -1.63
N PRO A 57 -10.07 3.79 -0.54
CA PRO A 57 -9.59 4.38 0.71
C PRO A 57 -8.26 5.13 0.62
N ASP A 58 -7.44 4.86 -0.40
CA ASP A 58 -6.19 5.55 -0.69
C ASP A 58 -6.34 6.74 -1.67
N VAL A 59 -7.57 7.22 -1.89
CA VAL A 59 -7.87 8.27 -2.87
C VAL A 59 -7.28 9.64 -2.51
N HIS A 60 -6.60 10.26 -3.47
CA HIS A 60 -6.00 11.59 -3.31
C HIS A 60 -5.79 12.30 -4.66
N SER A 61 -5.70 13.63 -4.60
CA SER A 61 -5.58 14.54 -5.76
C SER A 61 -4.48 14.12 -6.75
N GLY A 62 -4.86 14.00 -8.03
CA GLY A 62 -4.02 13.52 -9.14
C GLY A 62 -4.21 14.33 -10.43
N TYR A 63 -3.66 13.86 -11.56
CA TYR A 63 -3.85 14.52 -12.85
C TYR A 63 -5.21 14.16 -13.49
N GLY A 64 -6.18 15.08 -13.47
CA GLY A 64 -7.54 14.89 -14.00
C GLY A 64 -8.40 13.95 -13.15
N PHE A 65 -8.16 12.64 -13.25
CA PHE A 65 -8.66 11.66 -12.28
C PHE A 65 -7.83 11.76 -10.99
N ALA A 66 -8.43 11.50 -9.85
CA ALA A 66 -7.67 11.25 -8.62
C ALA A 66 -6.80 9.97 -8.77
N ILE A 67 -5.79 9.82 -7.91
CA ILE A 67 -5.13 8.53 -7.69
C ILE A 67 -5.95 7.80 -6.62
N GLY A 68 -6.14 6.49 -6.73
CA GLY A 68 -7.15 5.75 -5.97
C GLY A 68 -8.55 5.83 -6.60
N ASN A 69 -8.67 6.29 -7.85
CA ASN A 69 -9.94 6.40 -8.56
C ASN A 69 -10.00 5.43 -9.75
N MET A 70 -11.19 4.86 -9.95
CA MET A 70 -11.54 4.06 -11.11
C MET A 70 -12.84 4.55 -11.75
N ALA A 71 -13.01 4.27 -13.04
CA ALA A 71 -14.25 4.48 -13.78
C ALA A 71 -14.35 3.48 -14.94
N ALA A 72 -15.54 2.96 -15.20
CA ALA A 72 -15.81 2.06 -16.32
C ALA A 72 -16.63 2.77 -17.41
N PHE A 73 -16.34 2.49 -18.67
CA PHE A 73 -16.98 3.12 -19.83
C PHE A 73 -17.51 2.05 -20.79
N ASP A 74 -18.73 2.20 -21.32
CA ASP A 74 -19.35 1.20 -22.18
C ASP A 74 -18.69 1.16 -23.57
N MET A 75 -18.12 0.02 -23.97
CA MET A 75 -17.49 -0.15 -25.29
C MET A 75 -18.49 0.03 -26.45
N THR A 76 -19.79 -0.15 -26.19
CA THR A 76 -20.88 -0.05 -27.17
C THR A 76 -21.48 1.34 -27.30
N ASP A 77 -21.28 2.24 -26.33
CA ASP A 77 -21.70 3.64 -26.44
C ASP A 77 -20.73 4.40 -27.36
N PRO A 78 -21.16 4.92 -28.53
CA PRO A 78 -20.29 5.71 -29.41
C PRO A 78 -19.81 7.02 -28.77
N LEU A 79 -20.42 7.45 -27.66
CA LEU A 79 -19.97 8.59 -26.87
C LEU A 79 -18.89 8.24 -25.85
N ALA A 80 -18.70 6.97 -25.47
CA ALA A 80 -17.76 6.55 -24.44
C ALA A 80 -16.31 6.95 -24.75
N VAL A 81 -15.54 7.25 -23.69
CA VAL A 81 -14.21 7.84 -23.81
C VAL A 81 -13.11 7.01 -23.16
N VAL A 82 -11.89 7.19 -23.68
CA VAL A 82 -10.63 6.78 -23.05
C VAL A 82 -9.83 8.02 -22.65
N SER A 83 -9.20 7.99 -21.47
CA SER A 83 -8.37 9.09 -20.96
C SER A 83 -7.05 8.60 -20.37
N PRO A 84 -5.88 9.07 -20.86
CA PRO A 84 -4.59 8.90 -20.20
C PRO A 84 -4.57 9.48 -18.78
N GLY A 85 -5.40 10.49 -18.51
CA GLY A 85 -5.63 11.02 -17.16
C GLY A 85 -6.21 9.98 -16.21
N GLY A 86 -7.01 9.02 -16.71
CA GLY A 86 -7.60 7.91 -15.95
C GLY A 86 -6.75 6.64 -15.86
N VAL A 87 -5.60 6.60 -16.54
CA VAL A 87 -4.59 5.53 -16.43
C VAL A 87 -3.40 5.97 -15.58
N GLY A 88 -3.00 7.24 -15.74
CA GLY A 88 -1.78 7.79 -15.13
C GLY A 88 -0.57 7.74 -16.07
N PHE A 89 0.50 8.44 -15.68
CA PHE A 89 1.69 8.60 -16.52
C PHE A 89 2.60 7.36 -16.50
N ASP A 90 2.84 6.73 -15.34
CA ASP A 90 3.59 5.47 -15.31
C ASP A 90 2.59 4.32 -15.56
N ILE A 91 2.34 4.06 -16.84
CA ILE A 91 1.41 3.03 -17.36
C ILE A 91 1.90 1.65 -16.90
N ASN A 92 0.99 0.81 -16.42
CA ASN A 92 1.30 -0.44 -15.74
C ASN A 92 2.40 -0.29 -14.68
N CYS A 93 2.39 0.83 -13.93
CA CYS A 93 2.92 0.81 -12.58
C CYS A 93 2.12 -0.24 -11.78
N GLY A 94 2.85 -1.10 -11.08
CA GLY A 94 2.31 -2.30 -10.48
C GLY A 94 3.32 -2.97 -9.56
N VAL A 95 2.87 -4.04 -8.92
CA VAL A 95 3.61 -4.75 -7.89
C VAL A 95 3.71 -6.22 -8.28
N ARG A 96 4.90 -6.80 -8.12
CA ARG A 96 5.16 -8.24 -8.19
C ARG A 96 5.61 -8.74 -6.82
N LEU A 97 5.12 -9.88 -6.39
CA LEU A 97 5.58 -10.57 -5.17
C LEU A 97 6.22 -11.91 -5.54
N ILE A 98 7.37 -12.19 -4.93
CA ILE A 98 8.15 -13.41 -5.12
C ILE A 98 8.28 -14.07 -3.75
N ARG A 99 7.90 -15.34 -3.61
CA ARG A 99 8.07 -16.11 -2.38
C ARG A 99 9.49 -16.69 -2.30
N THR A 100 9.90 -17.19 -1.13
CA THR A 100 11.10 -18.01 -0.95
C THR A 100 10.82 -19.06 0.15
N ASN A 101 11.63 -20.11 0.23
CA ASN A 101 11.59 -21.05 1.37
C ASN A 101 12.42 -20.57 2.58
N LEU A 102 13.15 -19.45 2.44
CA LEU A 102 13.99 -18.87 3.49
C LEU A 102 13.14 -18.28 4.62
N THR A 103 13.68 -18.31 5.84
CA THR A 103 13.12 -17.60 6.98
C THR A 103 13.96 -16.39 7.38
N LEU A 104 13.37 -15.56 8.23
CA LEU A 104 14.05 -14.46 8.91
C LEU A 104 15.42 -14.84 9.51
N LYS A 105 15.53 -16.05 10.07
CA LYS A 105 16.76 -16.53 10.73
C LYS A 105 17.91 -16.70 9.75
N ASP A 106 17.60 -17.03 8.50
CA ASP A 106 18.55 -17.31 7.44
C ASP A 106 19.02 -16.01 6.77
N VAL A 107 18.13 -15.01 6.67
CA VAL A 107 18.44 -13.69 6.10
C VAL A 107 19.13 -12.76 7.10
N LEU A 108 18.80 -12.78 8.40
CA LEU A 108 19.38 -11.84 9.39
C LEU A 108 20.92 -11.76 9.38
N PRO A 109 21.69 -12.87 9.33
CA PRO A 109 23.15 -12.82 9.30
C PRO A 109 23.73 -12.18 8.03
N VAL A 110 23.02 -12.29 6.90
CA VAL A 110 23.47 -11.79 5.58
C VAL A 110 22.76 -10.51 5.13
N LYS A 111 21.83 -9.97 5.93
CA LYS A 111 20.95 -8.81 5.60
C LYS A 111 21.66 -7.72 4.80
N GLU A 112 22.74 -7.16 5.35
CA GLU A 112 23.46 -6.05 4.71
C GLU A 112 24.19 -6.44 3.42
N GLN A 113 24.58 -7.71 3.28
CA GLN A 113 25.20 -8.25 2.07
C GLN A 113 24.14 -8.53 0.99
N LEU A 114 22.95 -9.02 1.39
CA LEU A 114 21.83 -9.29 0.48
C LEU A 114 21.19 -8.01 -0.05
N THR A 115 20.99 -6.99 0.81
CA THR A 115 20.52 -5.68 0.38
C THR A 115 21.55 -4.99 -0.54
N GLN A 116 22.85 -5.17 -0.29
CA GLN A 116 23.89 -4.71 -1.21
C GLN A 116 23.86 -5.48 -2.54
N ALA A 117 23.72 -6.82 -2.50
CA ALA A 117 23.67 -7.63 -3.70
C ALA A 117 22.48 -7.30 -4.59
N LEU A 118 21.26 -7.12 -4.04
CA LEU A 118 20.11 -6.65 -4.81
C LEU A 118 20.40 -5.30 -5.49
N PHE A 119 21.00 -4.36 -4.76
CA PHE A 119 21.34 -3.02 -5.26
C PHE A 119 22.46 -3.03 -6.32
N ASP A 120 23.40 -3.97 -6.24
CA ASP A 120 24.46 -4.17 -7.24
C ASP A 120 23.92 -4.82 -8.53
N HIS A 121 22.90 -5.70 -8.44
CA HIS A 121 22.31 -6.38 -9.59
C HIS A 121 21.14 -5.62 -10.23
N ILE A 122 20.40 -4.79 -9.49
CA ILE A 122 19.24 -4.05 -9.99
C ILE A 122 19.61 -2.57 -10.20
N PRO A 123 19.75 -2.09 -11.45
CA PRO A 123 20.01 -0.69 -11.71
C PRO A 123 18.88 0.22 -11.19
N VAL A 124 19.26 1.02 -10.18
CA VAL A 124 18.40 2.00 -9.52
C VAL A 124 18.73 3.41 -10.02
N GLY A 125 17.72 4.29 -10.10
CA GLY A 125 17.91 5.73 -10.32
C GLY A 125 17.46 6.33 -11.66
N VAL A 126 17.49 7.66 -11.72
CA VAL A 126 17.10 8.45 -12.89
C VAL A 126 18.24 8.47 -13.91
N GLY A 127 18.01 7.87 -15.09
CA GLY A 127 19.00 7.81 -16.17
C GLY A 127 19.96 6.62 -16.10
N SER A 128 19.84 5.78 -15.07
CA SER A 128 20.51 4.47 -14.97
C SER A 128 20.11 3.57 -16.13
N LYS A 129 21.02 2.65 -16.50
CA LYS A 129 20.86 1.77 -17.65
C LYS A 129 20.60 0.32 -17.24
N GLY A 130 19.76 -0.37 -18.01
CA GLY A 130 19.58 -1.81 -17.91
C GLY A 130 20.87 -2.59 -18.15
N ILE A 131 20.99 -3.74 -17.47
CA ILE A 131 22.06 -4.72 -17.68
C ILE A 131 21.71 -5.70 -18.81
N ILE A 132 20.41 -5.98 -19.00
CA ILE A 132 19.92 -6.85 -20.08
C ILE A 132 20.22 -6.21 -21.45
N PRO A 133 20.90 -6.93 -22.37
CA PRO A 133 21.22 -6.42 -23.70
C PRO A 133 19.97 -6.06 -24.50
N MET A 134 19.82 -4.76 -24.81
CA MET A 134 18.62 -4.21 -25.40
C MET A 134 18.94 -3.31 -26.59
N ASN A 135 18.42 -3.66 -27.76
CA ASN A 135 18.54 -2.91 -29.01
C ASN A 135 17.13 -2.50 -29.52
N ALA A 136 17.05 -1.72 -30.60
CA ALA A 136 15.78 -1.18 -31.09
C ALA A 136 14.78 -2.26 -31.57
N GLN A 137 15.27 -3.36 -32.15
CA GLN A 137 14.43 -4.49 -32.55
C GLN A 137 13.96 -5.29 -31.33
N ASN A 138 14.87 -5.66 -30.43
CA ASN A 138 14.52 -6.37 -29.19
C ASN A 138 13.49 -5.59 -28.36
N LEU A 139 13.56 -4.25 -28.37
CA LEU A 139 12.58 -3.40 -27.70
C LEU A 139 11.20 -3.52 -28.36
N ASP A 140 11.12 -3.41 -29.69
CA ASP A 140 9.84 -3.50 -30.40
C ASP A 140 9.21 -4.90 -30.28
N GLU A 141 10.01 -5.96 -30.29
CA GLU A 141 9.55 -7.31 -29.97
C GLU A 141 9.05 -7.42 -28.52
N ALA A 142 9.75 -6.86 -27.54
CA ALA A 142 9.30 -6.82 -26.14
C ALA A 142 8.02 -5.99 -25.93
N LEU A 143 7.79 -4.96 -26.76
CA LEU A 143 6.54 -4.18 -26.77
C LEU A 143 5.35 -5.00 -27.29
N GLU A 144 5.54 -5.86 -28.28
CA GLU A 144 4.49 -6.71 -28.86
C GLU A 144 4.22 -7.99 -28.06
N MET A 145 5.30 -8.60 -27.54
CA MET A 145 5.30 -9.93 -26.92
C MET A 145 5.18 -9.89 -25.39
N GLY A 146 5.51 -8.78 -24.71
CA GLY A 146 5.50 -8.73 -23.25
C GLY A 146 6.37 -9.85 -22.66
N MET A 147 5.86 -10.57 -21.64
CA MET A 147 6.60 -11.67 -21.02
C MET A 147 6.89 -12.87 -21.95
N ASP A 148 6.21 -13.01 -23.10
CA ASP A 148 6.61 -14.03 -24.10
C ASP A 148 8.02 -13.76 -24.63
N TRP A 149 8.44 -12.50 -24.73
CA TRP A 149 9.82 -12.13 -25.09
C TRP A 149 10.78 -12.52 -23.96
N SER A 150 10.47 -12.16 -22.71
CA SER A 150 11.29 -12.54 -21.55
C SER A 150 11.51 -14.06 -21.44
N LEU A 151 10.49 -14.85 -21.77
CA LEU A 151 10.53 -16.32 -21.74
C LEU A 151 11.42 -16.87 -22.85
N ARG A 152 11.27 -16.33 -24.07
CA ARG A 152 12.08 -16.71 -25.24
C ARG A 152 13.58 -16.42 -25.04
N GLU A 153 13.91 -15.30 -24.40
CA GLU A 153 15.30 -14.93 -24.10
C GLU A 153 15.84 -15.57 -22.79
N GLY A 154 15.04 -16.37 -22.07
CA GLY A 154 15.48 -17.11 -20.88
C GLY A 154 15.58 -16.29 -19.58
N TYR A 155 14.94 -15.11 -19.51
CA TYR A 155 14.92 -14.27 -18.30
C TYR A 155 13.82 -14.65 -17.29
N VAL A 156 12.85 -15.48 -17.67
CA VAL A 156 11.74 -15.91 -16.79
C VAL A 156 11.46 -17.39 -16.91
N TRP A 157 10.81 -17.93 -15.89
CA TRP A 157 10.22 -19.27 -15.92
C TRP A 157 8.83 -19.21 -16.58
N ALA A 158 8.33 -20.34 -17.07
CA ALA A 158 6.96 -20.42 -17.61
C ALA A 158 5.91 -20.08 -16.52
N ASP A 159 6.15 -20.57 -15.30
CA ASP A 159 5.37 -20.28 -14.10
C ASP A 159 5.24 -18.77 -13.78
N ASP A 160 6.31 -17.99 -13.98
CA ASP A 160 6.28 -16.51 -13.78
C ASP A 160 5.26 -15.81 -14.67
N LYS A 161 4.92 -16.43 -15.81
CA LYS A 161 3.95 -15.92 -16.79
C LYS A 161 2.53 -16.32 -16.38
N GLU A 162 2.33 -17.52 -15.86
CA GLU A 162 1.03 -17.97 -15.35
C GLU A 162 0.63 -17.17 -14.11
N HIS A 163 1.57 -16.90 -13.20
CA HIS A 163 1.42 -16.04 -12.04
C HIS A 163 1.52 -14.53 -12.36
N CYS A 164 1.02 -14.09 -13.52
CA CYS A 164 1.05 -12.70 -13.96
C CYS A 164 -0.29 -12.23 -14.55
N GLU A 165 -0.70 -11.01 -14.21
CA GLU A 165 -1.87 -10.37 -14.80
C GLU A 165 -1.73 -10.25 -16.34
N GLU A 166 -2.81 -10.55 -17.09
CA GLU A 166 -2.80 -10.74 -18.56
C GLU A 166 -1.75 -11.75 -19.08
N TYR A 167 -1.31 -12.71 -18.24
CA TYR A 167 -0.16 -13.56 -18.53
C TYR A 167 1.11 -12.74 -18.94
N GLY A 168 1.24 -11.52 -18.41
CA GLY A 168 2.30 -10.58 -18.74
C GLY A 168 2.27 -10.00 -20.15
N ARG A 169 1.14 -10.09 -20.88
CA ARG A 169 1.01 -9.60 -22.25
C ARG A 169 -0.42 -9.14 -22.62
N MET A 170 -0.58 -7.86 -22.90
CA MET A 170 -1.73 -7.34 -23.64
C MET A 170 -1.54 -7.58 -25.15
N LEU A 171 -2.48 -8.33 -25.76
CA LEU A 171 -2.42 -8.77 -27.17
C LEU A 171 -2.67 -7.64 -28.18
N GLN A 172 -3.36 -6.58 -27.78
CA GLN A 172 -3.65 -5.40 -28.60
C GLN A 172 -2.51 -4.37 -28.65
N ALA A 173 -1.30 -4.75 -28.21
CA ALA A 173 -0.12 -3.89 -28.24
C ALA A 173 0.38 -3.68 -29.67
N ASP A 174 0.56 -2.41 -30.06
CA ASP A 174 1.11 -2.04 -31.37
C ASP A 174 2.36 -1.16 -31.17
N PRO A 175 3.58 -1.70 -31.36
CA PRO A 175 4.81 -0.94 -31.26
C PRO A 175 4.91 0.22 -32.24
N SER A 176 4.14 0.24 -33.34
CA SER A 176 4.13 1.36 -34.30
C SER A 176 3.49 2.63 -33.74
N LYS A 177 2.60 2.49 -32.74
CA LYS A 177 1.93 3.62 -32.06
C LYS A 177 2.78 4.23 -30.94
N VAL A 178 3.81 3.51 -30.47
CA VAL A 178 4.74 4.01 -29.46
C VAL A 178 5.75 4.95 -30.13
N SER A 179 5.70 6.24 -29.79
CA SER A 179 6.51 7.25 -30.45
C SER A 179 8.02 6.98 -30.35
N THR A 180 8.78 7.41 -31.36
CA THR A 180 10.26 7.31 -31.36
C THR A 180 10.88 8.02 -30.15
N ARG A 181 10.19 9.02 -29.57
CA ARG A 181 10.59 9.70 -28.33
C ARG A 181 10.37 8.81 -27.11
N ALA A 182 9.24 8.10 -27.05
CA ALA A 182 8.98 7.11 -26.00
C ALA A 182 10.00 5.97 -26.07
N LYS A 183 10.18 5.34 -27.24
CA LYS A 183 11.17 4.26 -27.45
C LYS A 183 12.58 4.69 -27.04
N LYS A 184 13.04 5.89 -27.43
CA LYS A 184 14.34 6.44 -27.01
C LYS A 184 14.48 6.68 -25.49
N ARG A 185 13.38 6.91 -24.75
CA ARG A 185 13.39 6.98 -23.28
C ARG A 185 13.36 5.60 -22.63
N GLY A 186 12.63 4.65 -23.21
CA GLY A 186 12.48 3.28 -22.70
C GLY A 186 13.68 2.37 -22.95
N LEU A 187 14.32 2.48 -24.12
CA LEU A 187 15.43 1.61 -24.55
C LEU A 187 16.55 1.46 -23.49
N PRO A 188 17.09 2.53 -22.88
CA PRO A 188 18.10 2.37 -21.82
C PRO A 188 17.52 1.94 -20.46
N GLN A 189 16.21 2.05 -20.22
CA GLN A 189 15.59 1.93 -18.88
C GLN A 189 14.94 0.57 -18.59
N LEU A 190 15.03 -0.41 -19.48
CA LEU A 190 14.50 -1.75 -19.24
C LEU A 190 15.38 -2.50 -18.22
N GLY A 191 14.77 -3.29 -17.33
CA GLY A 191 15.46 -3.91 -16.20
C GLY A 191 15.96 -2.90 -15.18
N THR A 192 15.25 -1.77 -15.01
CA THR A 192 15.61 -0.73 -14.02
C THR A 192 14.42 -0.38 -13.12
N LEU A 193 14.70 -0.17 -11.84
CA LEU A 193 13.69 0.14 -10.83
C LEU A 193 13.24 1.61 -10.93
N GLY A 194 14.20 2.50 -11.11
CA GLY A 194 13.97 3.94 -11.25
C GLY A 194 14.04 4.74 -9.96
N ALA A 195 13.02 5.57 -9.74
CA ALA A 195 12.93 6.58 -8.69
C ALA A 195 11.46 6.97 -8.47
N GLY A 196 11.17 7.62 -7.35
CA GLY A 196 9.79 7.82 -6.87
C GLY A 196 9.40 6.71 -5.88
N ASN A 197 8.13 6.33 -5.84
CA ASN A 197 7.62 5.27 -4.96
C ASN A 197 7.90 3.85 -5.50
N HIS A 198 8.98 3.65 -6.26
CA HIS A 198 9.40 2.36 -6.79
C HIS A 198 10.47 1.75 -5.88
N TYR A 199 10.31 0.47 -5.54
CA TYR A 199 11.16 -0.24 -4.60
C TYR A 199 11.30 -1.73 -4.94
N ALA A 200 12.41 -2.32 -4.49
CA ALA A 200 12.62 -3.76 -4.43
C ALA A 200 12.89 -4.11 -2.96
N GLU A 201 12.03 -4.91 -2.36
CA GLU A 201 11.83 -4.95 -0.91
C GLU A 201 11.85 -6.38 -0.37
N ILE A 202 12.77 -6.69 0.55
CA ILE A 202 12.81 -7.99 1.25
C ILE A 202 11.89 -7.91 2.47
N GLN A 203 10.66 -8.36 2.31
CA GLN A 203 9.65 -8.40 3.36
C GLN A 203 9.71 -9.74 4.10
N VAL A 204 9.00 -9.82 5.22
CA VAL A 204 8.80 -11.06 5.99
C VAL A 204 7.33 -11.17 6.33
N VAL A 205 6.78 -12.36 6.11
CA VAL A 205 5.41 -12.74 6.48
C VAL A 205 5.33 -12.84 7.99
N ASP A 206 4.54 -11.98 8.63
CA ASP A 206 4.44 -11.94 10.09
C ASP A 206 3.14 -12.59 10.59
N GLU A 207 2.04 -12.39 9.86
CA GLU A 207 0.72 -12.82 10.27
C GLU A 207 -0.10 -13.35 9.09
N ILE A 208 -0.69 -14.54 9.29
CA ILE A 208 -1.51 -15.27 8.32
C ILE A 208 -2.90 -15.49 8.94
N TYR A 209 -3.92 -14.80 8.42
CA TYR A 209 -5.30 -14.91 8.91
C TYR A 209 -6.04 -15.94 8.05
N ASP A 210 -5.92 -15.86 6.71
CA ASP A 210 -6.31 -16.96 5.80
C ASP A 210 -5.12 -17.88 5.47
N ARG A 211 -5.07 -19.03 6.15
CA ARG A 211 -4.06 -20.07 5.91
C ARG A 211 -4.29 -20.86 4.62
N HIS A 212 -5.50 -20.92 4.09
CA HIS A 212 -5.78 -21.63 2.85
C HIS A 212 -5.28 -20.82 1.64
N ALA A 213 -5.64 -19.54 1.58
CA ALA A 213 -5.14 -18.63 0.56
C ALA A 213 -3.62 -18.45 0.62
N ALA A 214 -3.06 -18.30 1.82
CA ALA A 214 -1.60 -18.17 1.99
C ALA A 214 -0.85 -19.44 1.52
N SER A 215 -1.27 -20.64 1.93
CA SER A 215 -0.64 -21.88 1.49
C SER A 215 -0.77 -22.11 -0.02
N LYS A 216 -1.90 -21.70 -0.64
CA LYS A 216 -2.03 -21.66 -2.11
C LYS A 216 -1.04 -20.72 -2.78
N MET A 217 -0.69 -19.61 -2.14
CA MET A 217 0.38 -18.70 -2.55
C MET A 217 1.79 -19.18 -2.17
N GLY A 218 1.95 -20.40 -1.64
CA GLY A 218 3.21 -20.94 -1.13
C GLY A 218 3.78 -20.15 0.05
N ILE A 219 2.89 -19.54 0.85
CA ILE A 219 3.16 -18.82 2.09
C ILE A 219 2.60 -19.66 3.25
N ASP A 220 3.41 -20.60 3.73
CA ASP A 220 2.96 -21.64 4.68
C ASP A 220 3.26 -21.29 6.15
N GLN A 221 4.21 -20.39 6.42
CA GLN A 221 4.69 -20.12 7.78
C GLN A 221 4.99 -18.65 8.08
N LEU A 222 4.87 -18.29 9.35
CA LEU A 222 5.32 -16.99 9.86
C LEU A 222 6.86 -16.95 9.86
N ASN A 223 7.43 -15.76 9.69
CA ASN A 223 8.86 -15.50 9.46
C ASN A 223 9.37 -15.93 8.07
N GLN A 224 8.52 -16.37 7.15
CA GLN A 224 8.92 -16.66 5.76
C GLN A 224 9.31 -15.37 5.02
N VAL A 225 10.36 -15.42 4.23
CA VAL A 225 10.90 -14.27 3.49
C VAL A 225 10.28 -14.20 2.11
N VAL A 226 9.89 -12.98 1.71
CA VAL A 226 9.33 -12.69 0.38
C VAL A 226 9.96 -11.42 -0.18
N LEU A 227 9.95 -11.26 -1.50
CA LEU A 227 10.50 -10.11 -2.21
C LEU A 227 9.41 -9.41 -3.02
N MET A 228 9.11 -8.16 -2.67
CA MET A 228 8.17 -7.31 -3.40
C MET A 228 8.90 -6.33 -4.33
N ILE A 229 8.46 -6.24 -5.59
CA ILE A 229 9.03 -5.36 -6.61
C ILE A 229 7.93 -4.43 -7.12
N HIS A 230 7.97 -3.16 -6.72
CA HIS A 230 7.07 -2.11 -7.20
C HIS A 230 7.75 -1.32 -8.31
N CYS A 231 7.26 -1.45 -9.56
CA CYS A 231 7.74 -0.68 -10.70
C CYS A 231 6.74 -0.65 -11.86
N GLY A 232 6.99 0.21 -12.86
CA GLY A 232 6.17 0.34 -14.07
C GLY A 232 6.97 0.54 -15.37
N SER A 233 6.33 1.19 -16.35
CA SER A 233 6.83 1.44 -17.71
C SER A 233 7.83 2.59 -17.84
N ARG A 234 8.29 3.13 -16.72
CA ARG A 234 9.43 4.05 -16.64
C ARG A 234 9.22 5.32 -17.47
N GLY A 235 10.30 5.89 -18.01
CA GLY A 235 10.23 7.05 -18.90
C GLY A 235 9.48 6.81 -20.21
N MET A 236 9.15 5.55 -20.55
CA MET A 236 8.48 5.22 -21.80
C MET A 236 6.97 5.44 -21.72
N GLY A 237 6.27 4.81 -20.77
CA GLY A 237 4.83 5.00 -20.62
C GLY A 237 4.47 6.45 -20.24
N HIS A 238 5.33 7.11 -19.45
CA HIS A 238 5.19 8.55 -19.21
C HIS A 238 5.17 9.33 -20.53
N GLN A 239 6.01 8.96 -21.51
CA GLN A 239 6.01 9.63 -22.80
C GLN A 239 4.78 9.26 -23.63
N VAL A 240 4.34 8.00 -23.64
CA VAL A 240 3.09 7.57 -24.30
C VAL A 240 1.89 8.36 -23.77
N ALA A 241 1.74 8.48 -22.45
CA ALA A 241 0.70 9.30 -21.85
C ALA A 241 0.84 10.80 -22.20
N THR A 242 2.07 11.34 -22.24
CA THR A 242 2.32 12.74 -22.61
C THR A 242 1.94 13.03 -24.07
N ASP A 243 2.30 12.11 -24.98
CA ASP A 243 2.04 12.25 -26.42
C ASP A 243 0.53 12.14 -26.68
N ALA A 244 -0.14 11.15 -26.06
CA ALA A 244 -1.59 10.95 -26.18
C ALA A 244 -2.42 12.13 -25.65
N LEU A 245 -2.02 12.79 -24.55
CA LEU A 245 -2.72 14.00 -24.08
C LEU A 245 -2.74 15.12 -25.14
N VAL A 246 -1.66 15.28 -25.92
CA VAL A 246 -1.58 16.30 -26.98
C VAL A 246 -2.46 15.95 -28.20
N GLU A 247 -2.64 14.66 -28.50
CA GLU A 247 -3.57 14.21 -29.54
C GLU A 247 -5.02 14.34 -29.08
N MET A 248 -5.32 13.98 -27.84
CA MET A 248 -6.69 14.05 -27.29
C MET A 248 -7.17 15.50 -27.09
N GLU A 249 -6.31 16.45 -26.71
CA GLU A 249 -6.66 17.88 -26.72
C GLU A 249 -7.09 18.41 -28.11
N ARG A 250 -6.75 17.70 -29.20
CA ARG A 250 -7.22 17.99 -30.56
C ARG A 250 -8.50 17.23 -30.88
N ALA A 251 -8.58 15.94 -30.52
CA ALA A 251 -9.78 15.12 -30.69
C ALA A 251 -11.01 15.74 -30.00
N MET A 252 -10.87 16.21 -28.75
CA MET A 252 -11.96 16.87 -28.01
C MET A 252 -12.54 18.09 -28.73
N LYS A 253 -11.69 18.88 -29.41
CA LYS A 253 -12.09 20.08 -30.16
C LYS A 253 -12.77 19.75 -31.48
N ARG A 254 -12.47 18.58 -32.07
CA ARG A 254 -13.17 18.03 -33.24
C ARG A 254 -14.52 17.42 -32.85
N ASP A 255 -14.52 16.64 -31.77
CA ASP A 255 -15.63 15.78 -31.35
C ASP A 255 -16.58 16.43 -30.32
N ASN A 256 -16.39 17.75 -30.10
CA ASN A 256 -17.09 18.62 -29.15
C ASN A 256 -17.24 17.99 -27.74
N ILE A 257 -16.12 17.51 -27.19
CA ILE A 257 -16.04 16.92 -25.86
C ILE A 257 -15.69 18.02 -24.85
N GLU A 258 -16.71 18.56 -24.19
CA GLU A 258 -16.54 19.46 -23.05
C GLU A 258 -16.26 18.68 -21.75
N VAL A 259 -15.38 19.21 -20.91
CA VAL A 259 -14.99 18.63 -19.61
C VAL A 259 -14.80 19.72 -18.55
N ASN A 260 -15.05 19.38 -17.29
CA ASN A 260 -14.93 20.29 -16.15
C ASN A 260 -13.46 20.66 -15.79
N ASP A 261 -12.48 19.91 -16.30
CA ASP A 261 -11.06 20.09 -16.05
C ASP A 261 -10.28 19.68 -17.31
N ARG A 262 -9.39 20.54 -17.79
CA ARG A 262 -8.52 20.28 -18.96
C ARG A 262 -7.65 19.03 -18.77
N GLN A 263 -7.34 18.64 -17.53
CA GLN A 263 -6.58 17.43 -17.22
C GLN A 263 -7.36 16.13 -17.49
N LEU A 264 -8.68 16.21 -17.68
CA LEU A 264 -9.52 15.10 -18.18
C LEU A 264 -9.51 15.00 -19.71
N ALA A 265 -8.36 15.26 -20.34
CA ALA A 265 -8.22 15.10 -21.78
C ALA A 265 -8.49 13.65 -22.19
N CYS A 266 -9.34 13.47 -23.20
CA CYS A 266 -9.89 12.18 -23.59
C CYS A 266 -10.31 12.16 -25.07
N ALA A 267 -10.43 10.97 -25.66
CA ALA A 267 -11.01 10.77 -26.99
C ALA A 267 -12.10 9.70 -26.93
N ARG A 268 -12.99 9.63 -27.93
CA ARG A 268 -13.93 8.51 -28.03
C ARG A 268 -13.15 7.21 -28.14
N ILE A 269 -13.58 6.14 -27.47
CA ILE A 269 -12.87 4.84 -27.45
C ILE A 269 -12.60 4.36 -28.88
N ASN A 270 -13.60 4.49 -29.76
CA ASN A 270 -13.57 4.02 -31.14
C ASN A 270 -13.03 5.08 -32.14
N SER A 271 -12.45 6.20 -31.68
CA SER A 271 -11.74 7.14 -32.57
C SER A 271 -10.33 6.64 -32.91
N PRO A 272 -9.69 7.14 -33.99
CA PRO A 272 -8.30 6.84 -34.30
C PRO A 272 -7.35 7.16 -33.14
N GLU A 273 -7.56 8.27 -32.42
CA GLU A 273 -6.75 8.66 -31.27
C GLU A 273 -7.00 7.73 -30.07
N GLY A 274 -8.25 7.34 -29.82
CA GLY A 274 -8.60 6.39 -28.75
C GLY A 274 -7.94 5.02 -28.97
N GLN A 275 -8.07 4.46 -30.18
CA GLN A 275 -7.48 3.17 -30.54
C GLN A 275 -5.94 3.23 -30.59
N ASN A 276 -5.35 4.28 -31.16
CA ASN A 276 -3.88 4.47 -31.15
C ASN A 276 -3.34 4.54 -29.71
N TYR A 277 -4.02 5.26 -28.81
CA TYR A 277 -3.62 5.32 -27.41
C TYR A 277 -3.76 3.97 -26.71
N LEU A 278 -4.87 3.25 -26.88
CA LEU A 278 -5.06 1.94 -26.26
C LEU A 278 -3.98 0.93 -26.69
N ALA A 279 -3.59 0.92 -27.97
CA ALA A 279 -2.54 0.04 -28.47
C ALA A 279 -1.13 0.47 -28.02
N ALA A 280 -0.85 1.78 -27.93
CA ALA A 280 0.40 2.29 -27.37
C ALA A 280 0.51 2.08 -25.84
N MET A 281 -0.62 2.14 -25.13
CA MET A 281 -0.74 1.86 -23.70
C MET A 281 -0.52 0.36 -23.43
N ALA A 282 -1.10 -0.52 -24.25
CA ALA A 282 -0.86 -1.97 -24.19
C ALA A 282 0.63 -2.30 -24.42
N ALA A 283 1.27 -1.67 -25.40
CA ALA A 283 2.72 -1.79 -25.60
C ALA A 283 3.53 -1.26 -24.41
N ALA A 284 3.11 -0.16 -23.78
CA ALA A 284 3.73 0.33 -22.53
C ALA A 284 3.50 -0.61 -21.34
N ALA A 285 2.36 -1.30 -21.28
CA ALA A 285 2.07 -2.32 -20.27
C ALA A 285 2.96 -3.55 -20.44
N ASN A 286 3.15 -4.03 -21.67
CA ASN A 286 4.06 -5.12 -22.03
C ASN A 286 5.49 -4.83 -21.58
N TYR A 287 6.01 -3.64 -21.87
CA TYR A 287 7.32 -3.19 -21.39
C TYR A 287 7.42 -3.18 -19.84
N ALA A 288 6.36 -2.81 -19.12
CA ALA A 288 6.38 -2.80 -17.65
C ALA A 288 6.44 -4.22 -17.05
N TRP A 289 5.69 -5.18 -17.61
CA TRP A 289 5.82 -6.59 -17.21
C TRP A 289 7.20 -7.15 -17.54
N VAL A 290 7.75 -6.86 -18.73
CA VAL A 290 9.15 -7.20 -19.07
C VAL A 290 10.14 -6.53 -18.10
N ASN A 291 9.86 -5.32 -17.61
CA ASN A 291 10.71 -4.63 -16.65
C ASN A 291 10.67 -5.28 -15.24
N ARG A 292 9.47 -5.63 -14.73
CA ARG A 292 9.32 -6.35 -13.45
C ARG A 292 9.88 -7.78 -13.52
N SER A 293 9.70 -8.47 -14.64
CA SER A 293 10.25 -9.81 -14.86
C SER A 293 11.78 -9.78 -14.99
N SER A 294 12.35 -8.78 -15.68
CA SER A 294 13.80 -8.51 -15.71
C SER A 294 14.38 -8.30 -14.30
N MET A 295 13.67 -7.59 -13.43
CA MET A 295 14.11 -7.43 -12.03
C MET A 295 13.90 -8.69 -11.19
N THR A 296 12.93 -9.56 -11.53
CA THR A 296 12.79 -10.90 -10.93
C THR A 296 14.05 -11.72 -11.19
N PHE A 297 14.52 -11.77 -12.44
CA PHE A 297 15.76 -12.43 -12.84
C PHE A 297 16.99 -11.91 -12.08
N LEU A 298 17.19 -10.59 -12.06
CA LEU A 298 18.32 -9.95 -11.37
C LEU A 298 18.27 -10.18 -9.85
N SER A 299 17.07 -10.27 -9.27
CA SER A 299 16.89 -10.60 -7.86
C SER A 299 17.23 -12.05 -7.55
N ARG A 300 16.78 -12.99 -8.38
CA ARG A 300 17.15 -14.42 -8.30
C ARG A 300 18.67 -14.60 -8.35
N GLN A 301 19.37 -13.87 -9.22
CA GLN A 301 20.84 -13.88 -9.25
C GLN A 301 21.48 -13.35 -7.95
N ALA A 302 20.98 -12.25 -7.40
CA ALA A 302 21.49 -11.67 -6.16
C ALA A 302 21.29 -12.59 -4.94
N PHE A 303 20.13 -13.26 -4.83
CA PHE A 303 19.88 -14.27 -3.80
C PHE A 303 20.79 -15.49 -3.98
N ALA A 304 20.85 -16.06 -5.19
CA ALA A 304 21.71 -17.22 -5.49
C ALA A 304 23.19 -16.97 -5.15
N LYS A 305 23.70 -15.76 -5.43
CA LYS A 305 25.07 -15.33 -5.08
C LYS A 305 25.33 -15.29 -3.57
N ILE A 306 24.32 -14.94 -2.77
CA ILE A 306 24.47 -14.76 -1.31
C ILE A 306 24.27 -16.07 -0.55
N PHE A 307 23.32 -16.90 -0.96
CA PHE A 307 23.03 -18.19 -0.32
C PHE A 307 23.81 -19.36 -0.92
N ASN A 308 24.56 -19.14 -2.02
CA ASN A 308 25.34 -20.17 -2.73
C ASN A 308 24.47 -21.40 -3.08
N SER A 309 23.30 -21.12 -3.65
CA SER A 309 22.21 -22.07 -3.91
C SER A 309 21.46 -21.60 -5.17
N THR A 310 20.74 -22.47 -5.88
CA THR A 310 20.00 -22.02 -7.07
C THR A 310 18.71 -21.28 -6.68
N PRO A 311 18.14 -20.43 -7.55
CA PRO A 311 16.85 -19.80 -7.25
C PRO A 311 15.68 -20.80 -7.15
N ASP A 312 15.86 -22.00 -7.70
CA ASP A 312 14.92 -23.13 -7.65
C ASP A 312 15.00 -23.81 -6.27
N ASP A 313 16.21 -24.13 -5.79
CA ASP A 313 16.47 -24.61 -4.41
C ASP A 313 15.99 -23.60 -3.33
N LEU A 314 15.98 -22.31 -3.65
CA LEU A 314 15.50 -21.21 -2.80
C LEU A 314 13.99 -20.93 -2.95
N ASP A 315 13.29 -21.71 -3.78
CA ASP A 315 11.84 -21.67 -3.98
C ASP A 315 11.33 -20.28 -4.43
N MET A 316 12.11 -19.60 -5.30
CA MET A 316 11.92 -18.20 -5.68
C MET A 316 10.81 -17.95 -6.71
N HIS A 317 9.64 -18.55 -6.52
CA HIS A 317 8.49 -18.45 -7.43
C HIS A 317 7.75 -17.11 -7.31
N VAL A 318 7.11 -16.67 -8.40
CA VAL A 318 6.23 -15.49 -8.37
C VAL A 318 4.90 -15.89 -7.75
N VAL A 319 4.46 -15.17 -6.71
CA VAL A 319 3.10 -15.30 -6.16
C VAL A 319 2.11 -14.63 -7.11
N TYR A 320 2.34 -13.37 -7.42
CA TYR A 320 1.58 -12.67 -8.45
C TYR A 320 2.30 -11.43 -8.97
N ASP A 321 1.84 -10.90 -10.09
CA ASP A 321 2.20 -9.59 -10.65
C ASP A 321 0.91 -8.90 -11.10
N VAL A 322 0.64 -7.71 -10.55
CA VAL A 322 -0.61 -6.97 -10.79
C VAL A 322 -0.36 -5.47 -10.99
N SER A 323 -1.10 -4.89 -11.93
CA SER A 323 -1.10 -3.46 -12.25
C SER A 323 -2.02 -2.65 -11.35
N HIS A 324 -1.68 -1.38 -11.14
CA HIS A 324 -2.57 -0.39 -10.55
C HIS A 324 -2.73 0.92 -11.36
N ASN A 325 -2.14 0.99 -12.57
CA ASN A 325 -2.25 2.14 -13.50
C ASN A 325 -2.53 1.63 -14.93
N ILE A 326 -3.78 1.27 -15.27
CA ILE A 326 -4.11 0.60 -16.53
C ILE A 326 -5.57 0.84 -16.93
N ALA A 327 -5.87 0.83 -18.23
CA ALA A 327 -7.24 0.66 -18.72
C ALA A 327 -7.37 -0.72 -19.38
N LYS A 328 -8.49 -1.41 -19.14
CA LYS A 328 -8.75 -2.77 -19.64
C LYS A 328 -10.16 -2.93 -20.17
N VAL A 329 -10.30 -3.71 -21.23
CA VAL A 329 -11.60 -4.18 -21.71
C VAL A 329 -11.95 -5.43 -20.92
N GLU A 330 -13.03 -5.37 -20.14
CA GLU A 330 -13.47 -6.44 -19.24
C GLU A 330 -14.99 -6.61 -19.34
N GLU A 331 -15.48 -7.84 -19.15
CA GLU A 331 -16.92 -8.11 -19.12
C GLU A 331 -17.46 -7.95 -17.70
N HIS A 332 -18.45 -7.08 -17.53
CA HIS A 332 -19.07 -6.78 -16.24
C HIS A 332 -20.60 -6.80 -16.36
N TRP A 333 -21.28 -7.12 -15.26
CA TRP A 333 -22.75 -7.15 -15.22
C TRP A 333 -23.32 -5.77 -14.95
N VAL A 334 -23.95 -5.17 -15.97
CA VAL A 334 -24.55 -3.84 -15.92
C VAL A 334 -26.05 -3.98 -16.16
N ASN A 335 -26.89 -3.49 -15.23
CA ASN A 335 -28.35 -3.56 -15.33
C ASN A 335 -28.88 -4.98 -15.66
N GLY A 336 -28.25 -6.02 -15.12
CA GLY A 336 -28.60 -7.42 -15.36
C GLY A 336 -28.17 -8.00 -16.72
N LYS A 337 -27.22 -7.37 -17.42
CA LYS A 337 -26.67 -7.85 -18.69
C LYS A 337 -25.13 -7.87 -18.69
N PRO A 338 -24.48 -8.88 -19.29
CA PRO A 338 -23.05 -8.82 -19.55
C PRO A 338 -22.77 -7.69 -20.54
N THR A 339 -21.85 -6.79 -20.17
CA THR A 339 -21.50 -5.59 -20.94
C THR A 339 -19.98 -5.46 -20.97
N SER A 340 -19.42 -5.21 -22.16
CA SER A 340 -17.98 -5.00 -22.33
C SER A 340 -17.63 -3.56 -21.96
N LEU A 341 -16.79 -3.39 -20.93
CA LEU A 341 -16.43 -2.08 -20.38
C LEU A 341 -14.93 -1.81 -20.46
N LEU A 342 -14.56 -0.57 -20.80
CA LEU A 342 -13.21 -0.06 -20.63
C LEU A 342 -13.02 0.46 -19.20
N VAL A 343 -12.64 -0.43 -18.28
CA VAL A 343 -12.36 -0.11 -16.89
C VAL A 343 -11.00 0.57 -16.78
N HIS A 344 -11.02 1.87 -16.46
CA HIS A 344 -9.84 2.65 -16.11
C HIS A 344 -9.55 2.51 -14.62
N ARG A 345 -8.31 2.16 -14.27
CA ARG A 345 -7.80 2.07 -12.91
C ARG A 345 -6.51 2.87 -12.77
N LYS A 346 -6.47 3.78 -11.79
CA LYS A 346 -5.30 4.64 -11.50
C LYS A 346 -5.08 4.73 -10.00
N GLY A 347 -3.94 4.22 -9.55
CA GLY A 347 -3.74 3.87 -8.14
C GLY A 347 -4.81 2.91 -7.62
N SER A 348 -5.28 1.98 -8.45
CA SER A 348 -6.30 0.99 -8.06
C SER A 348 -6.04 -0.34 -8.75
N THR A 349 -6.13 -1.42 -7.98
CA THR A 349 -5.68 -2.76 -8.36
C THR A 349 -6.86 -3.61 -8.80
N ARG A 350 -6.68 -4.50 -9.78
CA ARG A 350 -7.71 -5.49 -10.14
C ARG A 350 -7.82 -6.57 -9.06
N ALA A 351 -9.05 -7.00 -8.75
CA ALA A 351 -9.39 -7.88 -7.64
C ALA A 351 -10.54 -8.83 -8.03
N PHE A 352 -10.29 -9.70 -9.01
CA PHE A 352 -11.27 -10.67 -9.49
C PHE A 352 -11.58 -11.79 -8.45
N PRO A 353 -12.83 -12.31 -8.41
CA PRO A 353 -13.33 -13.22 -7.39
C PRO A 353 -12.87 -14.66 -7.62
N PRO A 354 -13.13 -15.59 -6.67
CA PRO A 354 -13.08 -17.03 -6.96
C PRO A 354 -13.83 -17.38 -8.25
N HIS A 355 -13.39 -18.46 -8.92
CA HIS A 355 -13.93 -18.99 -10.17
C HIS A 355 -13.87 -18.08 -11.40
N HIS A 356 -13.24 -16.90 -11.34
CA HIS A 356 -13.11 -16.03 -12.51
C HIS A 356 -12.07 -16.58 -13.51
N PRO A 357 -12.39 -16.69 -14.82
CA PRO A 357 -11.56 -17.42 -15.80
C PRO A 357 -10.20 -16.79 -16.13
N LEU A 358 -9.97 -15.53 -15.72
CA LEU A 358 -8.69 -14.81 -15.91
C LEU A 358 -7.77 -14.84 -14.67
N ILE A 359 -7.93 -15.85 -13.81
CA ILE A 359 -7.13 -16.09 -12.59
C ILE A 359 -6.34 -17.40 -12.76
N PRO A 360 -5.09 -17.50 -12.25
CA PRO A 360 -4.32 -18.74 -12.24
C PRO A 360 -5.08 -19.92 -11.60
N VAL A 361 -4.82 -21.14 -12.07
CA VAL A 361 -5.58 -22.35 -11.66
C VAL A 361 -5.57 -22.54 -10.14
N ASP A 362 -4.42 -22.32 -9.49
CA ASP A 362 -4.26 -22.50 -8.05
C ASP A 362 -5.04 -21.51 -7.19
N TYR A 363 -5.41 -20.35 -7.75
CA TYR A 363 -6.17 -19.29 -7.08
C TYR A 363 -7.66 -19.27 -7.45
N GLN A 364 -8.13 -20.24 -8.26
CA GLN A 364 -9.53 -20.37 -8.65
C GLN A 364 -10.50 -20.55 -7.46
N LEU A 365 -10.02 -21.03 -6.30
CA LEU A 365 -10.83 -21.16 -5.08
C LEU A 365 -10.66 -20.00 -4.09
N THR A 366 -9.62 -19.17 -4.25
CA THR A 366 -9.24 -18.12 -3.29
C THR A 366 -9.60 -16.72 -3.76
N GLY A 367 -9.77 -16.54 -5.07
CA GLY A 367 -9.81 -15.23 -5.71
C GLY A 367 -8.41 -14.72 -6.06
N GLN A 368 -8.36 -13.71 -6.93
CA GLN A 368 -7.12 -13.20 -7.51
C GLN A 368 -6.24 -12.57 -6.41
N PRO A 369 -4.94 -12.86 -6.32
CA PRO A 369 -4.06 -12.12 -5.43
C PRO A 369 -4.05 -10.63 -5.78
N VAL A 370 -4.03 -9.82 -4.73
CA VAL A 370 -3.98 -8.36 -4.77
C VAL A 370 -2.80 -7.94 -3.92
N LEU A 371 -1.85 -7.23 -4.52
CA LEU A 371 -0.61 -6.81 -3.87
C LEU A 371 -0.68 -5.32 -3.53
N ILE A 372 -0.84 -5.02 -2.24
CA ILE A 372 -0.97 -3.65 -1.73
C ILE A 372 0.39 -3.19 -1.21
N GLY A 373 1.00 -2.25 -1.93
CA GLY A 373 2.32 -1.72 -1.57
C GLY A 373 2.24 -0.71 -0.43
N GLY A 374 3.03 -0.95 0.62
CA GLY A 374 3.31 0.06 1.64
C GLY A 374 4.16 1.23 1.11
N THR A 375 4.33 2.25 1.93
CA THR A 375 5.44 3.22 1.80
C THR A 375 6.68 2.71 2.56
N MET A 376 7.85 3.31 2.32
CA MET A 376 9.11 2.87 2.92
C MET A 376 9.02 2.78 4.45
N GLY A 377 9.31 1.62 5.04
CA GLY A 377 9.24 1.42 6.50
C GLY A 377 7.84 1.20 7.08
N THR A 378 6.83 0.98 6.23
CA THR A 378 5.46 0.62 6.61
C THR A 378 5.08 -0.77 6.11
N CYS A 379 3.88 -1.25 6.46
CA CYS A 379 3.44 -2.61 6.14
C CYS A 379 2.91 -2.72 4.70
N SER A 380 3.24 -3.81 4.02
CA SER A 380 2.65 -4.22 2.74
C SER A 380 1.71 -5.40 2.96
N TYR A 381 0.75 -5.62 2.06
CA TYR A 381 -0.32 -6.60 2.25
C TYR A 381 -0.54 -7.46 1.01
N VAL A 382 -0.99 -8.70 1.24
CA VAL A 382 -1.53 -9.59 0.21
C VAL A 382 -2.99 -9.85 0.56
N LEU A 383 -3.89 -9.52 -0.37
CA LEU A 383 -5.33 -9.73 -0.24
C LEU A 383 -5.81 -10.63 -1.39
N THR A 384 -7.07 -11.07 -1.34
CA THR A 384 -7.74 -11.74 -2.46
C THR A 384 -8.92 -10.93 -2.99
N GLY A 385 -9.24 -11.09 -4.27
CA GLY A 385 -10.43 -10.50 -4.90
C GLY A 385 -11.72 -11.24 -4.53
N THR A 386 -12.85 -10.53 -4.58
CA THR A 386 -14.14 -11.00 -4.03
C THR A 386 -15.33 -10.63 -4.92
N ASP A 387 -16.44 -11.37 -4.81
CA ASP A 387 -17.67 -11.07 -5.57
C ASP A 387 -18.25 -9.68 -5.25
N LYS A 388 -18.05 -9.22 -4.01
CA LYS A 388 -18.38 -7.85 -3.60
C LYS A 388 -17.62 -6.82 -4.44
N ALA A 389 -16.33 -7.05 -4.71
CA ALA A 389 -15.56 -6.17 -5.60
C ALA A 389 -16.10 -6.19 -7.04
N MET A 390 -16.54 -7.34 -7.57
CA MET A 390 -17.22 -7.37 -8.88
C MET A 390 -18.49 -6.52 -8.90
N ALA A 391 -19.35 -6.67 -7.90
CA ALA A 391 -20.62 -5.97 -7.83
C ALA A 391 -20.50 -4.45 -7.57
N GLU A 392 -19.60 -4.03 -6.69
CA GLU A 392 -19.51 -2.64 -6.21
C GLU A 392 -18.43 -1.80 -6.90
N THR A 393 -17.36 -2.42 -7.42
CA THR A 393 -16.15 -1.73 -7.89
C THR A 393 -15.59 -2.28 -9.21
N PHE A 394 -16.36 -3.03 -10.00
CA PHE A 394 -15.92 -3.66 -11.25
C PHE A 394 -14.64 -4.49 -11.05
N GLY A 395 -14.60 -5.30 -9.98
CA GLY A 395 -13.45 -6.13 -9.62
C GLY A 395 -12.22 -5.29 -9.30
N SER A 396 -12.35 -4.23 -8.49
CA SER A 396 -11.25 -3.30 -8.18
C SER A 396 -11.10 -3.02 -6.68
N THR A 397 -9.88 -2.75 -6.25
CA THR A 397 -9.56 -2.36 -4.88
C THR A 397 -8.40 -1.35 -4.84
N CYS A 398 -7.96 -0.93 -3.65
CA CYS A 398 -6.85 0.00 -3.42
C CYS A 398 -5.51 -0.54 -3.99
N HIS A 399 -4.47 0.30 -3.97
CA HIS A 399 -3.11 -0.07 -4.40
C HIS A 399 -2.04 0.13 -3.31
N GLY A 400 -2.32 0.92 -2.27
CA GLY A 400 -1.35 1.20 -1.21
C GLY A 400 -1.95 1.97 -0.03
N ALA A 401 -1.11 2.80 0.59
CA ALA A 401 -1.49 3.69 1.70
C ALA A 401 -1.98 5.09 1.26
N GLY A 402 -1.96 5.40 -0.05
CA GLY A 402 -2.23 6.74 -0.57
C GLY A 402 -1.11 7.74 -0.24
N ARG A 403 -1.40 9.04 -0.31
CA ARG A 403 -0.49 10.10 0.17
C ARG A 403 -1.26 11.27 0.79
N ALA A 404 -1.11 11.46 2.10
CA ALA A 404 -1.69 12.60 2.81
C ALA A 404 -0.97 13.94 2.53
N ILE A 405 0.31 13.90 2.14
CA ILE A 405 1.14 15.10 1.93
C ILE A 405 1.76 15.11 0.52
N SER A 406 1.78 16.28 -0.11
CA SER A 406 2.42 16.44 -1.42
C SER A 406 3.95 16.38 -1.32
N ARG A 407 4.60 15.75 -2.29
CA ARG A 407 6.06 15.61 -2.35
C ARG A 407 6.83 16.94 -2.27
N ALA A 408 6.19 18.05 -2.64
CA ALA A 408 6.75 19.39 -2.54
C ALA A 408 6.62 20.02 -1.14
N LYS A 409 5.64 19.60 -0.33
CA LYS A 409 5.55 19.93 1.09
C LYS A 409 6.51 19.06 1.90
N SER A 410 6.48 17.73 1.76
CA SER A 410 7.32 16.83 2.56
C SER A 410 8.83 17.14 2.44
N ARG A 411 9.31 17.44 1.22
CA ARG A 411 10.70 17.86 0.94
C ARG A 411 11.10 19.24 1.51
N ARG A 412 10.21 19.91 2.25
CA ARG A 412 10.45 21.15 3.01
C ARG A 412 10.25 20.98 4.52
N THR A 413 9.82 19.80 4.96
CA THR A 413 9.36 19.52 6.33
C THR A 413 10.11 18.38 6.98
N LEU A 414 10.58 17.40 6.17
CA LEU A 414 11.36 16.25 6.63
C LEU A 414 12.80 16.38 6.15
N GLU A 415 13.76 16.18 7.04
CA GLU A 415 15.17 16.06 6.68
C GLU A 415 15.56 14.62 6.33
N TYR A 416 16.56 14.46 5.47
CA TYR A 416 16.98 13.16 4.95
C TYR A 416 17.74 12.31 5.99
N SER A 417 18.50 12.96 6.88
CA SER A 417 19.14 12.31 8.03
C SER A 417 18.13 11.58 8.90
N ASP A 418 17.02 12.25 9.18
CA ASP A 418 16.06 11.88 10.21
C ASP A 418 15.21 10.70 9.73
N VAL A 419 14.84 10.71 8.44
CA VAL A 419 14.23 9.56 7.75
C VAL A 419 15.18 8.36 7.70
N LEU A 420 16.47 8.56 7.41
CA LEU A 420 17.45 7.46 7.47
C LEU A 420 17.62 6.90 8.89
N GLU A 421 17.66 7.76 9.91
CA GLU A 421 17.87 7.34 11.28
C GLU A 421 16.63 6.62 11.83
N ASN A 422 15.42 7.12 11.55
CA ASN A 422 14.16 6.45 11.91
C ASN A 422 14.06 5.05 11.27
N LEU A 423 14.45 4.89 10.01
CA LEU A 423 14.59 3.58 9.36
C LEU A 423 15.67 2.71 10.04
N ALA A 424 16.86 3.26 10.35
CA ALA A 424 17.92 2.52 11.02
C ALA A 424 17.51 2.04 12.44
N GLN A 425 16.81 2.89 13.20
CA GLN A 425 16.23 2.56 14.52
C GLN A 425 15.15 1.46 14.39
N LYS A 426 14.34 1.49 13.33
CA LYS A 426 13.40 0.41 12.97
C LYS A 426 14.10 -0.86 12.43
N GLY A 427 15.43 -0.89 12.36
CA GLY A 427 16.27 -2.05 11.97
C GLY A 427 16.48 -2.24 10.46
N ILE A 428 16.00 -1.27 9.67
CA ILE A 428 15.79 -1.35 8.23
C ILE A 428 17.12 -1.22 7.50
N SER A 429 17.50 -2.25 6.72
CA SER A 429 18.65 -2.15 5.81
C SER A 429 18.23 -1.43 4.54
N ILE A 430 18.78 -0.25 4.29
CA ILE A 430 18.48 0.52 3.08
C ILE A 430 19.74 0.75 2.25
N ARG A 431 19.59 0.77 0.92
CA ARG A 431 20.64 1.19 -0.01
C ARG A 431 20.13 2.32 -0.89
N VAL A 432 20.86 3.42 -0.85
CA VAL A 432 20.48 4.72 -1.40
C VAL A 432 21.66 5.36 -2.15
N ALA A 433 21.68 5.28 -3.48
CA ALA A 433 22.74 5.90 -4.29
C ALA A 433 22.56 7.43 -4.53
N SER A 434 21.48 8.06 -4.09
CA SER A 434 21.56 9.46 -3.62
C SER A 434 20.39 9.90 -2.71
N PRO A 435 20.60 10.90 -1.84
CA PRO A 435 19.54 11.44 -0.97
C PRO A 435 18.33 12.01 -1.72
N ASN A 436 18.56 12.68 -2.84
CA ASN A 436 17.66 13.71 -3.37
C ASN A 436 16.31 13.24 -3.98
N ALA A 437 15.97 11.96 -3.89
CA ALA A 437 14.58 11.51 -4.03
C ALA A 437 14.30 10.18 -3.32
N MET A 438 14.78 10.01 -2.08
CA MET A 438 13.82 9.43 -1.14
C MET A 438 12.51 10.20 -1.34
N VAL A 439 11.40 9.49 -1.56
CA VAL A 439 10.11 10.14 -1.41
C VAL A 439 9.94 10.27 0.09
N LEU A 440 10.41 11.39 0.61
CA LEU A 440 10.19 11.79 1.99
C LEU A 440 8.67 11.86 2.14
N GLU A 441 8.10 10.86 2.77
CA GLU A 441 6.72 10.78 3.21
C GLU A 441 6.81 10.56 4.73
N PRO A 442 5.92 11.15 5.54
CA PRO A 442 6.09 11.13 7.00
C PRO A 442 6.16 9.68 7.49
N LEU A 443 7.22 9.34 8.24
CA LEU A 443 7.41 8.00 8.82
C LEU A 443 6.52 7.84 10.06
N SER A 444 5.22 7.82 9.79
CA SER A 444 4.07 7.56 10.65
C SER A 444 3.90 8.38 11.93
N ASP A 445 4.94 8.97 12.51
CA ASP A 445 4.92 9.24 13.96
C ASP A 445 4.71 10.75 14.29
N GLU A 446 5.60 11.64 13.82
CA GLU A 446 5.63 13.05 14.28
C GLU A 446 4.54 13.97 13.69
N ASP A 447 4.12 13.75 12.42
CA ASP A 447 3.02 14.52 11.82
C ASP A 447 1.67 14.22 12.51
N GLN A 448 1.53 13.09 13.22
CA GLN A 448 0.29 12.69 13.90
C GLN A 448 0.08 13.41 15.24
N GLU A 449 1.12 13.66 16.02
CA GLU A 449 1.03 14.53 17.20
C GLU A 449 0.62 15.96 16.81
N SER A 450 1.10 16.46 15.66
CA SER A 450 0.72 17.78 15.14
C SER A 450 -0.78 17.90 14.80
N LEU A 451 -1.46 16.77 14.59
CA LEU A 451 -2.89 16.66 14.31
C LEU A 451 -3.72 16.18 15.52
N GLY A 452 -3.06 15.91 16.66
CA GLY A 452 -3.70 15.55 17.92
C GLY A 452 -4.32 14.14 17.97
N GLN A 453 -3.77 13.20 17.19
CA GLN A 453 -4.33 11.85 17.07
C GLN A 453 -3.65 10.82 17.97
N THR A 454 -4.31 9.66 18.16
CA THR A 454 -3.79 8.54 18.95
C THR A 454 -3.75 7.25 18.14
N ASP A 455 -2.91 6.29 18.55
CA ASP A 455 -2.83 4.91 18.02
C ASP A 455 -4.19 4.18 17.92
N GLU A 456 -5.23 4.69 18.58
CA GLU A 456 -6.58 4.13 18.52
C GLU A 456 -7.38 4.60 17.29
N GLU A 457 -6.99 5.68 16.62
CA GLU A 457 -7.66 6.20 15.41
C GLU A 457 -7.03 5.67 14.11
N ILE A 458 -5.70 5.46 14.12
CA ILE A 458 -4.95 4.95 12.97
C ILE A 458 -5.27 3.49 12.71
N ASP A 459 -5.43 2.69 13.77
CA ASP A 459 -5.80 1.28 13.62
C ASP A 459 -7.23 1.15 13.05
N LYS A 460 -8.18 1.98 13.52
CA LYS A 460 -9.52 2.10 12.90
C LYS A 460 -9.47 2.52 11.42
N THR A 461 -8.45 3.30 11.05
CA THR A 461 -8.26 3.75 9.66
C THR A 461 -7.86 2.61 8.74
N LEU A 462 -7.01 1.69 9.20
CA LEU A 462 -6.66 0.45 8.50
C LEU A 462 -7.82 -0.55 8.56
N HIS A 463 -8.41 -0.77 9.74
CA HIS A 463 -9.48 -1.75 9.95
C HIS A 463 -10.71 -1.49 9.06
N PHE A 464 -11.04 -0.24 8.74
CA PHE A 464 -12.11 0.05 7.78
C PHE A 464 -11.72 -0.23 6.31
N ARG A 465 -10.44 -0.07 5.94
CA ARG A 465 -9.92 -0.52 4.64
C ARG A 465 -10.11 -2.03 4.49
N ASP A 466 -10.07 -2.75 5.60
CA ASP A 466 -10.32 -4.18 5.68
C ASP A 466 -11.83 -4.50 5.72
N GLU A 467 -12.64 -3.86 6.57
CA GLU A 467 -14.11 -4.06 6.63
C GLU A 467 -14.81 -3.88 5.28
N LEU A 468 -14.33 -2.93 4.46
CA LEU A 468 -14.86 -2.69 3.13
C LEU A 468 -14.70 -3.91 2.21
N LEU A 469 -13.58 -4.62 2.35
CA LEU A 469 -13.18 -5.75 1.53
C LEU A 469 -13.65 -7.10 2.10
N ALA A 470 -13.83 -7.19 3.42
CA ALA A 470 -14.48 -8.31 4.12
C ALA A 470 -16.01 -8.14 4.30
N GLY A 471 -16.60 -7.11 3.68
CA GLY A 471 -18.06 -7.01 3.50
C GLY A 471 -18.88 -6.56 4.71
N LYS A 472 -18.29 -5.92 5.73
CA LYS A 472 -19.07 -5.38 6.86
C LYS A 472 -19.41 -3.90 6.68
N GLY A 473 -20.71 -3.61 6.72
CA GLY A 473 -21.29 -2.26 6.69
C GLY A 473 -22.82 -2.33 6.77
N SER A 474 -23.40 -1.84 7.86
CA SER A 474 -24.85 -1.86 8.13
C SER A 474 -25.54 -0.57 7.66
N GLY A 475 -26.79 -0.58 7.17
CA GLY A 475 -27.69 -1.72 6.98
C GLY A 475 -29.08 -1.31 6.45
N GLU A 476 -30.05 -2.22 6.59
CA GLU A 476 -31.45 -2.14 6.10
C GLU A 476 -31.60 -2.02 4.55
N SER A 477 -32.20 -2.99 3.83
CA SER A 477 -33.46 -3.68 4.17
C SER A 477 -33.72 -5.01 3.42
N ARG A 478 -34.46 -5.92 4.09
CA ARG A 478 -35.24 -7.07 3.57
C ARG A 478 -34.53 -8.26 2.87
N MET A 479 -34.14 -9.22 3.71
CA MET A 479 -34.27 -10.70 3.58
C MET A 479 -34.60 -11.35 2.21
N PHE A 480 -33.75 -12.30 1.79
CA PHE A 480 -34.08 -13.74 1.60
C PHE A 480 -32.78 -14.58 1.64
N ALA A 481 -32.81 -15.81 2.18
CA ALA A 481 -31.67 -16.72 2.38
C ALA A 481 -32.17 -18.14 2.78
N PRO A 482 -31.32 -19.20 2.95
CA PRO A 482 -29.89 -19.39 2.62
C PRO A 482 -29.78 -20.56 1.58
N PRO A 483 -28.85 -21.56 1.55
CA PRO A 483 -27.64 -21.91 2.34
C PRO A 483 -26.32 -21.60 1.57
N SER A 484 -25.08 -21.68 2.10
CA SER A 484 -24.49 -21.62 3.46
C SER A 484 -22.97 -21.85 3.31
N LEU A 485 -22.08 -21.09 3.96
CA LEU A 485 -20.72 -21.48 4.41
C LEU A 485 -19.98 -20.29 5.06
N ASP A 486 -18.99 -20.58 5.91
CA ASP A 486 -18.25 -19.59 6.72
C ASP A 486 -16.86 -19.26 6.14
N GLY A 487 -16.37 -18.03 6.33
CA GLY A 487 -14.95 -17.68 6.14
C GLY A 487 -14.66 -16.24 5.68
N ALA A 488 -13.78 -15.52 6.40
CA ALA A 488 -13.14 -14.24 6.04
C ALA A 488 -12.11 -13.82 7.13
N THR A 489 -10.96 -13.14 6.92
CA THR A 489 -10.04 -12.84 5.78
C THR A 489 -8.70 -12.32 6.38
N PHE A 490 -7.67 -12.02 5.57
CA PHE A 490 -6.49 -11.12 5.79
C PHE A 490 -5.08 -11.75 5.99
N LEU A 491 -4.03 -10.91 5.83
CA LEU A 491 -2.59 -11.20 5.98
C LEU A 491 -1.80 -9.88 6.18
N PHE A 492 -0.86 -9.83 7.14
CA PHE A 492 -0.14 -8.62 7.59
C PHE A 492 1.37 -8.88 7.83
N SER A 493 2.16 -7.81 8.04
CA SER A 493 3.62 -7.87 8.30
C SER A 493 4.14 -6.84 9.36
N ARG A 494 4.41 -7.19 10.65
CA ARG A 494 5.19 -6.28 11.55
C ARG A 494 6.03 -6.80 12.75
N TYR A 495 6.50 -8.06 12.76
CA TYR A 495 7.87 -8.50 13.15
C TYR A 495 8.25 -8.40 14.66
N GLY A 496 9.12 -9.29 15.18
CA GLY A 496 9.02 -9.73 16.59
C GLY A 496 10.21 -9.76 17.59
N TYR A 497 9.82 -9.54 18.87
CA TYR A 497 10.32 -10.08 20.15
C TYR A 497 11.59 -9.58 20.88
N ARG A 498 11.48 -9.42 22.22
CA ARG A 498 12.26 -10.20 23.21
C ARG A 498 11.68 -10.19 24.64
N ALA A 499 11.66 -11.38 25.25
CA ALA A 499 11.73 -11.70 26.69
C ALA A 499 10.76 -10.99 27.68
N THR A 500 9.85 -11.78 28.27
CA THR A 500 8.92 -11.34 29.32
C THR A 500 9.58 -11.33 30.71
N ALA A 501 9.16 -10.38 31.57
CA ALA A 501 9.44 -10.42 33.01
C ALA A 501 8.59 -11.48 33.76
N ILE A 502 7.57 -12.04 33.10
CA ILE A 502 6.60 -12.98 33.66
C ILE A 502 7.25 -14.33 34.04
N GLN A 503 8.35 -14.72 33.38
CA GLN A 503 9.17 -15.88 33.77
C GLN A 503 10.01 -15.66 35.06
N ARG A 504 9.64 -14.69 35.90
CA ARG A 504 10.07 -14.57 37.31
C ARG A 504 8.89 -14.49 38.31
N VAL A 505 7.66 -14.63 37.82
CA VAL A 505 6.43 -14.62 38.63
C VAL A 505 5.74 -15.99 38.59
N VAL A 506 5.81 -16.71 37.46
CA VAL A 506 5.25 -18.06 37.32
C VAL A 506 5.93 -19.05 38.28
N ASP A 507 7.23 -18.91 38.50
CA ASP A 507 8.02 -19.77 39.40
C ASP A 507 7.80 -19.50 40.91
N SER A 508 6.76 -18.74 41.30
CA SER A 508 6.48 -18.41 42.70
C SER A 508 5.02 -18.61 43.17
N ILE A 509 4.05 -18.85 42.27
CA ILE A 509 2.65 -19.10 42.65
C ILE A 509 1.97 -20.15 41.75
N TRP A 510 2.25 -21.42 41.99
CA TRP A 510 1.28 -22.33 42.63
C TRP A 510 1.98 -23.65 43.03
N ILE A 511 1.77 -24.07 44.27
CA ILE A 511 2.31 -25.31 44.82
C ILE A 511 1.41 -26.49 44.38
N GLU A 512 1.99 -27.69 44.30
CA GLU A 512 1.28 -28.93 44.01
C GLU A 512 0.14 -29.22 45.01
N LYS A 513 -0.74 -30.14 44.62
CA LYS A 513 -1.79 -30.67 45.49
C LYS A 513 -1.22 -31.12 46.85
N SER A 514 -1.78 -30.61 47.93
CA SER A 514 -1.66 -31.16 49.28
C SER A 514 -2.99 -30.99 50.02
N ASP A 515 -3.31 -31.93 50.90
CA ASP A 515 -4.68 -32.21 51.35
C ASP A 515 -5.24 -31.28 52.45
N ASP A 516 -6.55 -31.40 52.68
CA ASP A 516 -7.29 -30.74 53.76
C ASP A 516 -6.65 -30.89 55.15
N SER A 517 -6.26 -29.77 55.77
CA SER A 517 -6.25 -29.62 57.25
C SER A 517 -6.10 -28.16 57.71
N ASP A 518 -6.51 -27.89 58.97
CA ASP A 518 -6.24 -26.67 59.74
C ASP A 518 -6.77 -25.31 59.21
N LEU A 519 -8.01 -25.30 58.70
CA LEU A 519 -8.83 -24.10 58.41
C LEU A 519 -9.27 -23.34 59.70
N ALA A 520 -8.41 -23.21 60.71
CA ALA A 520 -8.79 -22.97 62.11
C ALA A 520 -8.05 -21.83 62.85
N LYS A 521 -6.98 -21.22 62.31
CA LYS A 521 -6.01 -20.44 63.12
C LYS A 521 -5.94 -18.92 62.97
N VAL A 522 -6.65 -18.26 62.04
CA VAL A 522 -6.62 -16.78 61.91
C VAL A 522 -8.01 -16.11 61.99
N SER A 523 -8.98 -16.78 62.60
CA SER A 523 -10.21 -16.13 63.07
C SER A 523 -9.95 -15.31 64.35
N ARG A 524 -9.38 -14.09 64.24
CA ARG A 524 -9.27 -13.21 65.43
C ARG A 524 -9.24 -11.68 65.27
N HIS A 525 -8.96 -11.09 64.10
CA HIS A 525 -8.81 -9.62 63.96
C HIS A 525 -9.76 -8.93 62.96
N LEU A 526 -10.93 -9.53 62.70
CA LEU A 526 -12.08 -8.80 62.14
C LEU A 526 -12.96 -8.24 63.27
N ARG A 527 -12.81 -6.96 63.64
CA ARG A 527 -13.74 -6.21 64.53
C ARG A 527 -13.53 -4.67 64.52
N ALA A 528 -13.56 -4.05 63.35
CA ALA A 528 -13.63 -2.58 63.19
C ALA A 528 -14.32 -2.16 61.87
N LEU A 529 -15.65 -2.21 61.86
CA LEU A 529 -16.54 -1.64 60.82
C LEU A 529 -17.04 -0.25 61.29
N PRO A 530 -17.70 0.60 60.47
CA PRO A 530 -17.86 0.56 58.99
C PRO A 530 -17.71 1.93 58.25
N VAL A 531 -17.03 2.00 57.10
CA VAL A 531 -17.29 3.05 56.07
C VAL A 531 -17.10 2.54 54.62
N ILE A 532 -17.74 1.42 54.23
CA ILE A 532 -17.98 1.08 52.82
C ILE A 532 -19.39 0.48 52.69
N ALA A 533 -20.37 1.31 52.33
CA ALA A 533 -21.79 0.91 52.28
C ALA A 533 -22.63 1.63 51.20
N SER A 534 -22.02 2.00 50.06
CA SER A 534 -22.72 2.68 48.95
C SER A 534 -22.30 2.23 47.54
N ALA A 535 -21.76 1.01 47.38
CA ALA A 535 -21.21 0.55 46.09
C ALA A 535 -21.41 -0.94 45.73
N VAL A 536 -22.15 -1.73 46.52
CA VAL A 536 -22.33 -3.18 46.30
C VAL A 536 -23.80 -3.58 46.39
N ALA A 537 -24.64 -2.94 45.57
CA ALA A 537 -26.09 -3.22 45.49
C ALA A 537 -26.63 -3.20 44.04
N GLY A 538 -25.76 -3.17 43.02
CA GLY A 538 -26.14 -2.98 41.62
C GLY A 538 -25.92 -4.18 40.68
N THR A 539 -25.21 -5.24 41.11
CA THR A 539 -24.59 -6.19 40.16
C THR A 539 -24.68 -7.67 40.55
N THR A 540 -25.75 -8.07 41.24
CA THR A 540 -26.02 -9.50 41.56
C THR A 540 -27.49 -9.90 41.36
N ALA A 541 -28.22 -9.19 40.50
CA ALA A 541 -29.67 -9.38 40.28
C ALA A 541 -30.08 -9.46 38.79
N ALA A 542 -29.14 -9.72 37.88
CA ALA A 542 -29.39 -9.75 36.43
C ALA A 542 -28.74 -10.96 35.69
N CYS A 543 -28.32 -12.00 36.42
CA CYS A 543 -27.66 -13.19 35.85
C CYS A 543 -28.57 -14.43 35.76
N ILE A 544 -29.89 -14.26 35.92
CA ILE A 544 -30.91 -15.31 35.73
C ILE A 544 -32.03 -14.71 34.88
N CYS A 545 -32.59 -15.49 33.95
CA CYS A 545 -33.67 -15.13 33.02
C CYS A 545 -33.35 -14.14 31.87
N ALA A 546 -32.36 -14.45 31.02
CA ALA A 546 -32.47 -14.20 29.56
C ALA A 546 -31.61 -15.08 28.58
N PRO A 547 -31.17 -16.34 28.84
CA PRO A 547 -30.25 -17.04 27.91
C PRO A 547 -30.84 -17.48 26.56
N GLY A 548 -32.15 -17.26 26.32
CA GLY A 548 -32.90 -17.95 25.25
C GLY A 548 -32.92 -17.27 23.87
N ILE A 549 -32.68 -15.95 23.79
CA ILE A 549 -32.92 -15.18 22.54
C ILE A 549 -31.61 -14.75 21.86
N PHE A 550 -30.56 -14.39 22.62
CA PHE A 550 -29.29 -13.97 22.00
C PHE A 550 -28.51 -15.16 21.39
N ASN A 551 -28.50 -16.31 22.06
CA ASN A 551 -27.81 -17.53 21.56
C ASN A 551 -28.41 -18.07 20.25
N GLN A 552 -29.70 -17.85 19.98
CA GLN A 552 -30.31 -18.23 18.70
C GLN A 552 -29.93 -17.27 17.55
N PHE A 553 -29.43 -16.07 17.86
CA PHE A 553 -28.96 -15.10 16.86
C PHE A 553 -27.45 -15.28 16.58
N THR A 554 -26.65 -15.53 17.60
CA THR A 554 -25.18 -15.74 17.48
C THR A 554 -24.81 -17.11 16.91
N GLN A 555 -25.61 -18.16 17.12
CA GLN A 555 -25.41 -19.45 16.43
C GLN A 555 -25.82 -19.41 14.95
N ALA A 556 -26.47 -18.35 14.48
CA ALA A 556 -26.94 -18.21 13.10
C ALA A 556 -26.10 -17.22 12.25
N ASN A 557 -25.25 -16.40 12.88
CA ASN A 557 -24.51 -15.31 12.22
C ASN A 557 -23.10 -15.18 12.84
N GLN A 558 -22.14 -16.00 12.39
CA GLN A 558 -20.76 -15.94 12.88
C GLN A 558 -20.07 -14.59 12.55
N LEU A 559 -19.10 -14.17 13.39
CA LEU A 559 -18.03 -13.13 13.23
C LEU A 559 -18.05 -11.98 14.27
N THR A 560 -17.28 -12.11 15.35
CA THR A 560 -17.05 -11.12 16.45
C THR A 560 -15.93 -11.62 17.40
N VAL A 561 -15.06 -10.86 18.11
CA VAL A 561 -14.75 -9.40 18.20
C VAL A 561 -13.26 -9.16 18.64
N TRP A 562 -12.71 -7.98 18.31
CA TRP A 562 -11.77 -7.15 19.14
C TRP A 562 -10.22 -7.35 19.15
N ARG A 563 -9.55 -6.45 19.91
CA ARG A 563 -8.12 -5.98 19.89
C ARG A 563 -7.49 -6.23 21.31
N THR A 564 -6.20 -6.13 21.70
CA THR A 564 -4.91 -5.50 21.34
C THR A 564 -3.76 -6.49 21.76
N ARG A 565 -2.43 -6.25 21.91
CA ARG A 565 -1.54 -5.05 22.04
C ARG A 565 -0.04 -5.46 21.88
N GLU A 566 0.84 -4.46 21.82
CA GLU A 566 2.32 -4.46 22.04
C GLU A 566 3.25 -4.94 20.91
N MET A 567 4.47 -4.40 20.94
CA MET A 567 5.42 -4.37 19.81
C MET A 567 6.42 -5.56 19.78
N ALA A 568 7.11 -5.81 18.64
CA ALA A 568 8.38 -5.12 18.32
C ALA A 568 9.33 -5.87 17.35
N LYS A 569 9.90 -5.12 16.38
CA LYS A 569 11.25 -5.23 15.74
C LYS A 569 11.37 -5.74 14.29
N VAL A 570 11.93 -4.86 13.44
CA VAL A 570 12.51 -5.10 12.08
C VAL A 570 11.47 -5.18 10.94
N SER A 571 11.86 -4.75 9.74
CA SER A 571 11.44 -5.19 8.39
C SER A 571 12.15 -4.27 7.38
N ILE A 572 12.36 -4.66 6.13
CA ILE A 572 13.33 -3.97 5.25
C ILE A 572 12.64 -3.29 4.07
N THR A 573 12.79 -1.97 3.87
CA THR A 573 12.34 -1.26 2.64
C THR A 573 13.42 -0.38 1.99
N LEU A 574 13.40 -0.36 0.64
CA LEU A 574 14.29 0.41 -0.24
C LEU A 574 13.55 1.59 -0.90
N GLY A 575 14.23 2.66 -1.34
CA GLY A 575 13.59 3.73 -2.15
C GLY A 575 14.44 5.01 -2.32
N LEU A 576 14.33 5.71 -3.46
CA LEU A 576 15.49 6.43 -4.01
C LEU A 576 15.30 7.56 -5.07
N PHE A 577 16.28 8.49 -5.05
CA PHE A 577 17.08 9.06 -6.18
C PHE A 577 16.88 10.49 -6.77
N CYS A 578 17.83 11.37 -6.43
CA CYS A 578 18.44 12.43 -7.27
C CYS A 578 17.65 13.68 -7.75
N LEU A 579 18.41 14.79 -7.91
CA LEU A 579 18.72 15.51 -9.17
C LEU A 579 19.71 16.69 -8.86
N PRO A 580 20.34 17.37 -9.86
CA PRO A 580 21.72 17.86 -9.69
C PRO A 580 22.02 19.38 -9.88
N ARG A 581 23.17 19.79 -9.33
CA ARG A 581 24.15 20.81 -9.78
C ARG A 581 23.65 22.16 -10.35
N GLY A 582 23.76 23.19 -9.51
CA GLY A 582 23.97 24.60 -9.89
C GLY A 582 24.68 25.35 -8.74
N PRO A 583 25.70 26.20 -8.96
CA PRO A 583 26.51 26.75 -7.86
C PRO A 583 26.13 28.17 -7.44
N VAL A 584 26.16 28.44 -6.13
CA VAL A 584 26.81 29.60 -5.45
C VAL A 584 26.63 29.40 -3.92
N PRO A 585 27.66 29.62 -3.09
CA PRO A 585 27.59 29.42 -1.63
C PRO A 585 27.07 30.66 -0.90
N ILE A 586 26.60 30.50 0.36
CA ILE A 586 27.00 31.36 1.52
C ILE A 586 26.42 30.89 2.87
N LEU A 587 27.27 30.98 3.90
CA LEU A 587 27.09 30.93 5.37
C LEU A 587 26.21 29.88 6.09
N VAL A 588 26.87 29.18 7.02
CA VAL A 588 26.32 28.53 8.23
C VAL A 588 26.05 29.60 9.31
N GLY A 589 25.04 29.42 10.17
CA GLY A 589 24.70 30.39 11.23
C GLY A 589 23.82 29.89 12.39
N SER A 590 24.39 29.08 13.29
CA SER A 590 24.09 28.98 14.74
C SER A 590 22.64 28.98 15.28
N LEU A 591 22.23 27.87 15.92
CA LEU A 591 21.29 27.92 17.06
C LEU A 591 21.57 26.87 18.17
N ILE A 592 22.84 26.49 18.40
CA ILE A 592 23.22 25.74 19.61
C ILE A 592 23.28 26.74 20.76
N GLY A 593 22.24 26.79 21.60
CA GLY A 593 22.21 27.71 22.75
C GLY A 593 21.04 27.56 23.73
N PHE A 594 19.91 26.97 23.32
CA PHE A 594 18.69 26.98 24.15
C PHE A 594 18.57 25.81 25.16
N THR A 595 19.24 24.67 24.90
CA THR A 595 18.98 23.41 25.62
C THR A 595 19.66 23.30 27.00
N VAL A 596 20.78 24.00 27.23
CA VAL A 596 21.61 23.81 28.43
C VAL A 596 21.05 24.54 29.66
N GLY A 597 20.45 25.72 29.48
CA GLY A 597 19.91 26.53 30.59
C GLY A 597 18.72 25.87 31.30
N THR A 598 17.82 25.27 30.53
CA THR A 598 16.58 24.65 31.05
C THR A 598 16.87 23.49 31.99
N ILE A 599 17.82 22.62 31.63
CA ILE A 599 18.17 21.42 32.42
C ILE A 599 18.75 21.82 33.78
N TYR A 600 19.66 22.79 33.83
CA TYR A 600 20.23 23.27 35.09
C TYR A 600 19.18 23.95 35.99
N GLY A 601 18.29 24.78 35.42
CA GLY A 601 17.22 25.42 36.18
C GLY A 601 16.27 24.42 36.85
N SER A 602 15.86 23.37 36.14
CA SER A 602 14.93 22.36 36.66
C SER A 602 15.51 21.55 37.83
N VAL A 603 16.79 21.17 37.77
CA VAL A 603 17.43 20.34 38.82
C VAL A 603 17.53 21.09 40.16
N TYR A 604 17.97 22.35 40.14
CA TYR A 604 18.07 23.16 41.36
C TYR A 604 16.69 23.47 41.97
N PHE A 605 15.68 23.73 41.13
CA PHE A 605 14.32 24.01 41.59
C PHE A 605 13.68 22.80 42.33
N PHE A 606 13.88 21.59 41.82
CA PHE A 606 13.41 20.37 42.51
C PHE A 606 14.24 20.04 43.76
N GLY A 607 15.57 20.23 43.71
CA GLY A 607 16.44 20.01 44.87
C GLY A 607 16.06 20.88 46.09
N ALA A 608 15.95 22.20 45.89
CA ALA A 608 15.55 23.13 46.94
C ALA A 608 14.20 22.74 47.58
N LYS A 609 13.21 22.44 46.74
CA LYS A 609 11.85 22.09 47.17
C LYS A 609 11.74 20.75 47.90
N HIS A 610 12.65 19.80 47.66
CA HIS A 610 12.60 18.47 48.29
C HIS A 610 13.44 18.37 49.58
N PHE A 611 14.51 19.16 49.69
CA PHE A 611 15.40 19.15 50.86
C PHE A 611 15.22 20.35 51.82
N GLY A 612 14.32 21.28 51.52
CA GLY A 612 13.98 22.41 52.41
C GLY A 612 15.04 23.52 52.46
N TYR A 613 15.93 23.58 51.48
CA TYR A 613 16.95 24.63 51.35
C TYR A 613 16.44 25.81 50.52
N THR A 614 16.96 27.02 50.77
CA THR A 614 16.78 28.12 49.83
C THR A 614 17.65 27.92 48.58
N PHE A 615 17.35 28.65 47.50
CA PHE A 615 18.18 28.63 46.30
C PHE A 615 19.60 29.16 46.58
N GLU A 616 19.72 30.14 47.49
CA GLU A 616 20.98 30.75 47.91
C GLU A 616 21.83 29.78 48.74
N ASP A 617 21.22 28.97 49.63
CA ASP A 617 21.91 27.89 50.36
C ASP A 617 22.55 26.85 49.41
N MET A 618 21.83 26.46 48.35
CA MET A 618 22.34 25.51 47.37
C MET A 618 23.48 26.11 46.54
N TYR A 619 23.35 27.36 46.11
CA TYR A 619 24.38 28.04 45.32
C TYR A 619 25.67 28.28 46.12
N ALA A 620 25.54 28.72 47.38
CA ALA A 620 26.68 28.95 48.28
C ALA A 620 27.44 27.66 48.61
N ARG A 621 26.76 26.50 48.68
CA ARG A 621 27.41 25.20 48.89
C ARG A 621 28.07 24.64 47.63
N HIS A 622 27.58 24.98 46.44
CA HIS A 622 28.19 24.52 45.18
C HIS A 622 29.44 25.32 44.78
N ALA A 623 29.64 26.51 45.37
CA ALA A 623 30.85 27.33 45.17
C ALA A 623 32.06 26.90 46.04
N HIS A 624 31.95 25.80 46.79
CA HIS A 624 33.00 25.25 47.66
C HIS A 624 33.27 23.75 47.42
N LEU A 625 32.97 23.26 46.22
CA LEU A 625 33.37 21.97 45.65
C LEU A 625 34.08 22.19 44.30
#